data_AF-A0A937L9Z7-F1
#
_entry.id   AF-A0A937L9Z7-F1
#
_cell.length_a   1.000
_cell.length_b   1.000
_cell.length_c   1.000
_cell.angle_alpha   90.00
_cell.angle_beta   90.00
_cell.angle_gamma   90.00
#
_symmetry.space_group_name_H-M   'P 1'
#
loop_
_entity.id
_entity.type
_entity.pdbx_description
1 polymer ?
#
loop_
_entity_poly.entity_id
_entity_poly.type
_entity_poly.pdbx_seq_one_letter_code
_entity_poly.pdbx_strand_id
1 'polypeptide(L)'
;MVECIYQNDTSRMVIMKCIGSNQFYLEKVIMPSEIYLFNAPKEARLEIWRMSMSGQMLHVRADVSDHKTSSRDSNAEELINNRLTEIAS
;
A
#
# COMPACT_ATOMS: atom_id res chain seq x y z
N MET A 1 -4.74 5.64 -15.16
CA MET A 1 -4.16 5.00 -13.96
C MET A 1 -3.78 6.08 -12.97
N VAL A 2 -3.72 5.75 -11.69
CA VAL A 2 -3.31 6.61 -10.59
C VAL A 2 -2.17 5.94 -9.82
N GLU A 3 -1.24 6.75 -9.32
CA GLU A 3 -0.16 6.28 -8.45
C GLU A 3 -0.72 6.05 -7.05
N CYS A 4 -0.39 4.89 -6.49
CA CYS A 4 -0.85 4.41 -5.20
C CYS A 4 0.34 4.02 -4.35
N ILE A 5 0.19 4.15 -3.04
CA ILE A 5 1.19 3.70 -2.08
C ILE A 5 0.47 3.04 -0.92
N TYR A 6 0.99 1.88 -0.53
CA TYR A 6 0.53 1.14 0.62
C TYR A 6 1.73 0.82 1.51
N GLN A 7 1.59 1.09 2.81
CA GLN A 7 2.55 0.67 3.82
C GLN A 7 1.91 -0.40 4.69
N ASN A 8 2.60 -1.52 4.88
CA ASN A 8 2.19 -2.49 5.87
C ASN A 8 2.70 -2.05 7.25
N ASP A 9 1.82 -1.43 8.03
CA ASP A 9 2.06 -0.99 9.40
C ASP A 9 1.94 -2.12 10.44
N THR A 10 1.67 -3.35 10.00
CA THR A 10 1.51 -4.50 10.89
C THR A 10 2.83 -5.26 11.09
N SER A 11 2.90 -6.04 12.17
CA SER A 11 4.03 -6.94 12.46
C SER A 11 4.00 -8.26 11.67
N ARG A 12 3.05 -8.43 10.74
CA ARG A 12 2.87 -9.66 9.97
C ARG A 12 2.79 -9.35 8.48
N MET A 13 3.06 -10.35 7.65
CA MET A 13 2.83 -10.21 6.21
C MET A 13 1.33 -10.05 5.91
N VAL A 14 1.02 -9.24 4.91
CA VAL A 14 -0.34 -9.08 4.37
C VAL A 14 -0.31 -9.32 2.86
N ILE A 15 -1.46 -9.68 2.30
CA ILE A 15 -1.64 -9.76 0.85
C ILE A 15 -2.45 -8.56 0.42
N MET A 16 -1.86 -7.71 -0.42
CA MET A 16 -2.53 -6.61 -1.08
C MET A 16 -3.03 -7.09 -2.44
N LYS A 17 -4.31 -6.90 -2.73
CA LYS A 17 -4.90 -7.13 -4.06
C LYS A 17 -5.49 -5.83 -4.58
N CYS A 18 -5.25 -5.53 -5.85
CA CYS A 18 -5.87 -4.42 -6.55
C CYS A 18 -6.57 -4.96 -7.80
N ILE A 19 -7.89 -4.77 -7.85
CA ILE A 19 -8.78 -5.42 -8.82
C ILE A 19 -9.56 -4.34 -9.54
N GLY A 20 -9.33 -4.16 -10.84
CA GLY A 20 -9.91 -3.08 -11.63
C GLY A 20 -10.70 -3.58 -12.83
N SER A 21 -11.18 -2.63 -13.64
CA SER A 21 -11.83 -2.95 -14.92
C SER A 21 -10.83 -3.52 -15.94
N ASN A 22 -11.32 -4.01 -17.08
CA ASN A 22 -10.49 -4.51 -18.18
C ASN A 22 -9.48 -5.59 -17.76
N GLN A 23 -9.90 -6.51 -16.88
CA GLN A 23 -9.07 -7.62 -16.38
C GLN A 23 -7.81 -7.16 -15.63
N PHE A 24 -7.78 -5.92 -15.11
CA PHE A 24 -6.69 -5.46 -14.27
C PHE A 24 -6.67 -6.23 -12.94
N TYR A 25 -5.57 -6.91 -12.67
CA TYR A 25 -5.32 -7.61 -11.42
C TYR A 25 -3.86 -7.43 -11.00
N LEU A 26 -3.66 -6.95 -9.78
CA LEU A 26 -2.36 -6.87 -9.13
C LEU A 26 -2.47 -7.53 -7.76
N GLU A 27 -1.57 -8.46 -7.46
CA GLU A 27 -1.46 -9.09 -6.14
C GLU A 27 -0.02 -9.06 -5.68
N LYS A 28 0.20 -8.70 -4.41
CA LYS A 28 1.53 -8.72 -3.80
C LYS A 28 1.45 -9.06 -2.32
N VAL A 29 2.38 -9.92 -1.88
CA VAL A 29 2.72 -10.07 -0.47
C VAL A 29 3.54 -8.86 -0.04
N ILE A 30 3.06 -8.15 0.99
CA ILE A 30 3.72 -6.99 1.58
C ILE A 30 4.26 -7.39 2.95
N MET A 31 5.58 -7.35 3.10
CA MET A 31 6.29 -7.69 4.34
C MET A 31 6.01 -6.67 5.45
N PRO A 32 6.21 -7.01 6.73
CA PRO A 32 6.12 -6.03 7.82
C PRO A 32 6.99 -4.80 7.52
N SER A 33 6.44 -3.59 7.71
CA SER A 33 7.10 -2.31 7.43
C SER A 33 7.50 -2.05 5.96
N GLU A 34 7.13 -2.92 5.02
CA GLU A 34 7.36 -2.67 3.59
C GLU A 34 6.41 -1.58 3.09
N ILE A 35 6.98 -0.66 2.30
CA ILE A 35 6.26 0.35 1.54
C ILE A 35 6.25 -0.10 0.08
N TYR A 36 5.06 -0.13 -0.52
CA TYR A 36 4.88 -0.55 -1.90
C TYR A 36 4.19 0.54 -2.72
N LEU A 37 4.89 0.99 -3.76
CA LEU A 37 4.37 1.95 -4.75
C LEU A 37 3.92 1.17 -5.98
N PHE A 38 2.72 1.47 -6.47
CA PHE A 38 2.14 0.81 -7.63
C PHE A 38 1.19 1.71 -8.40
N ASN A 39 0.90 1.35 -9.65
CA ASN A 39 -0.09 2.03 -10.47
C ASN A 39 -1.34 1.17 -10.61
N ALA A 40 -2.51 1.79 -10.51
CA ALA A 40 -3.79 1.11 -10.68
C ALA A 40 -4.80 1.96 -11.46
N PRO A 41 -5.81 1.34 -12.11
CA PRO A 41 -6.98 2.07 -12.59
C PRO A 41 -7.69 2.83 -11.45
N LYS A 42 -8.34 3.95 -11.76
CA LYS A 42 -8.91 4.84 -10.73
C LYS A 42 -10.12 4.19 -10.03
N GLU A 43 -10.84 3.38 -10.79
CA GLU A 43 -11.99 2.57 -10.39
C GLU A 43 -11.59 1.21 -9.79
N ALA A 44 -10.28 0.94 -9.65
CA ALA A 44 -9.84 -0.31 -9.07
C ALA A 44 -10.13 -0.33 -7.56
N ARG A 45 -10.44 -1.53 -7.09
CA ARG A 45 -10.70 -1.84 -5.70
C ARG A 45 -9.45 -2.42 -5.05
N LEU A 46 -9.06 -1.83 -3.93
CA LEU A 46 -8.01 -2.33 -3.05
C LEU A 46 -8.60 -3.27 -2.00
N GLU A 47 -7.95 -4.41 -1.81
CA GLU A 47 -8.21 -5.35 -0.71
C GLU A 47 -6.93 -5.66 0.05
N ILE A 48 -7.00 -5.62 1.38
CA ILE A 48 -5.91 -6.08 2.26
C ILE A 48 -6.38 -7.32 2.99
N TRP A 49 -5.64 -8.41 2.79
CA TRP A 49 -5.89 -9.71 3.42
C TRP A 49 -4.83 -10.00 4.45
N ARG A 50 -5.26 -10.34 5.67
CA ARG A 50 -4.38 -10.72 6.77
C ARG A 50 -4.45 -12.22 7.01
N MET A 51 -3.34 -12.79 7.45
CA MET A 51 -3.30 -14.18 7.92
C MET A 51 -3.88 -14.25 9.33
N SER A 52 -4.90 -15.08 9.51
CA SER A 52 -5.52 -15.43 10.78
C SER A 52 -5.34 -16.92 11.06
N MET A 53 -5.64 -17.37 12.28
CA MET A 53 -5.58 -18.80 12.63
C MET A 53 -6.52 -19.66 11.79
N SER A 54 -7.61 -19.08 11.30
CA SER A 54 -8.60 -19.72 10.41
C SER A 54 -8.29 -19.56 8.92
N GLY A 55 -7.12 -19.01 8.56
CA GLY A 55 -6.71 -18.76 7.17
C GLY A 55 -6.71 -17.28 6.79
N GLN A 56 -6.88 -16.98 5.50
CA GLN A 56 -6.87 -15.61 5.00
C GLN A 56 -8.18 -14.91 5.31
N MET A 57 -8.10 -13.71 5.88
CA MET A 57 -9.25 -12.89 6.21
C MET A 57 -9.13 -11.52 5.55
N LEU A 58 -10.17 -11.12 4.83
CA LEU A 58 -10.28 -9.77 4.29
C LEU A 58 -10.40 -8.78 5.44
N HIS A 59 -9.46 -7.85 5.54
CA HIS A 59 -9.41 -6.85 6.60
C HIS A 59 -9.86 -5.47 6.12
N VAL A 60 -9.44 -5.07 4.93
CA VAL A 60 -9.79 -3.78 4.33
C VAL A 60 -10.30 -4.01 2.93
N ARG A 61 -11.35 -3.26 2.56
CA ARG A 61 -11.84 -3.10 1.20
C ARG A 61 -12.09 -1.62 0.98
N ALA A 62 -11.49 -1.06 -0.07
CA ALA A 62 -11.58 0.36 -0.38
C ALA A 62 -11.46 0.58 -1.89
N ASP A 63 -11.95 1.71 -2.37
CA ASP A 63 -11.63 2.16 -3.72
C ASP A 63 -10.25 2.81 -3.72
N VAL A 64 -9.47 2.58 -4.77
CA VAL A 64 -8.14 3.18 -4.92
C VAL A 64 -8.23 4.72 -4.91
N SER A 65 -9.34 5.29 -5.36
CA SER A 65 -9.61 6.73 -5.28
C SER A 65 -9.72 7.27 -3.86
N ASP A 66 -10.19 6.44 -2.93
CA ASP A 66 -10.45 6.80 -1.53
C ASP A 66 -9.20 6.55 -0.69
N HIS A 67 -8.43 5.54 -1.08
CA HIS A 67 -7.08 5.28 -0.57
C HIS A 67 -6.04 6.18 -1.25
N LYS A 68 -6.31 7.49 -1.32
CA LYS A 68 -5.20 8.45 -1.28
C LYS A 68 -4.48 8.15 0.01
N THR A 69 -3.29 7.57 -0.14
CA THR A 69 -2.19 7.46 0.81
C THR A 69 -2.57 8.01 2.17
N SER A 70 -2.57 7.17 3.22
CA SER A 70 -2.68 7.63 4.61
C SER A 70 -2.05 9.01 4.71
N SER A 71 -2.87 10.03 5.00
CA SER A 71 -2.41 11.38 5.22
C SER A 71 -1.15 11.27 6.05
N ARG A 72 -0.03 11.72 5.47
CA ARG A 72 1.25 11.86 6.15
C ARG A 72 0.99 12.24 7.60
N ASP A 73 1.29 11.33 8.51
CA ASP A 73 2.05 11.80 9.66
C ASP A 73 3.33 12.38 9.04
N SER A 74 3.53 13.66 9.31
CA SER A 74 4.54 14.61 8.80
C SER A 74 5.99 14.13 8.70
N ASN A 75 6.29 12.89 9.06
CA ASN A 75 7.62 12.32 9.17
C ASN A 75 8.19 11.80 7.83
N ALA A 76 7.35 11.42 6.86
CA ALA A 76 7.85 10.84 5.60
C ALA A 76 8.61 11.86 4.72
N GLU A 77 8.17 13.12 4.68
CA GLU A 77 8.91 14.18 3.98
C GLU A 77 10.21 14.54 4.71
N GLU A 78 10.19 14.52 6.04
CA GLU A 78 11.36 14.80 6.87
C GLU A 78 12.43 13.71 6.70
N LEU A 79 12.03 12.43 6.65
CA LEU A 79 12.93 11.30 6.37
C LEU A 79 13.55 11.36 4.96
N ILE A 80 12.79 11.78 3.95
CA ILE A 80 13.30 11.95 2.58
C ILE A 80 14.30 13.12 2.53
N ASN A 81 13.98 14.25 3.15
CA ASN A 81 14.85 15.43 3.20
C ASN A 81 16.15 15.13 3.96
N ASN A 82 16.07 14.41 5.08
CA ASN A 82 17.27 14.04 5.85
C ASN A 82 18.18 13.11 5.05
N ARG A 83 17.63 12.11 4.35
CA ARG A 83 18.44 11.24 3.47
C ARG A 83 19.08 11.98 2.29
N LEU A 84 18.38 12.96 1.70
CA LEU A 84 18.95 13.77 0.62
C LEU A 84 20.09 14.68 1.13
N THR A 85 19.98 15.17 2.36
CA THR A 85 21.00 16.03 2.99
C THR A 85 22.26 15.25 3.37
N GLU A 86 22.12 14.00 3.83
CA GLU A 86 23.25 13.10 4.13
C GLU A 86 24.06 12.71 2.88
N ILE A 87 23.42 12.62 1.71
CA ILE A 87 24.09 12.28 0.44
C ILE A 87 24.81 13.50 -0.15
N ALA A 88 24.38 14.71 0.20
CA ALA A 88 24.94 15.97 -0.30
C ALA A 88 26.08 16.54 0.56
N SER A 89 26.48 15.83 1.63
CA SER A 89 27.61 16.17 2.52
C SER A 89 28.78 15.21 2.32
#